data_AF-A0A091PB25-F1
#
_entry.id   AF-A0A091PB25-F1
#
_cell.length_a   1.000
_cell.length_b   1.000
_cell.length_c   1.000
_cell.angle_alpha   90.00
_cell.angle_beta   90.00
_cell.angle_gamma   90.00
#
_symmetry.space_group_name_H-M   'P 1'
#
loop_
_entity.id
_entity.type
_entity.pdbx_description
1 polymer ?
#
loop_
_entity_poly.entity_id
_entity_poly.type
_entity_poly.pdbx_seq_one_letter_code
_entity_poly.pdbx_strand_id
1 'polypeptide(L)'
;YIAAVYEHESVLSPDPTAQVDRQSALELMGRNLDIYEQQVVAAASQGAQIIVFPEDGIHGFNFTRSSIYPYLDLVLHSHSVKWNPCREPYLFNDTEVLQRLSCMALKNKIFLVANLGTKQPCEHTDPHCPSDGRYQFNTNVAFNDDGVLVATYRKHNLYFEYAFNTPPEPDYTFFDTPFAGKFGMFTCFDILFFEPAVNLIRQHSLKQVVYPTAWMNQLPLLSAVEFQQAFATAFNVNILAANIHHPTLGMTGSGIYTPVKSFIYHNMEAYGGKLIVAEIPVITTVYETKAEEMSSRVSEKGNEPPLFYAEMMYDNFTFVPVWGEKGELQVCANTLCCYLNYRRAVLTDELYALGVFDGLHTVHGTYYVQACALVKCGGLSFSTCGQEVTDATALIDFQLWGNMSTPYIFPLLLTTGITLDFADHMGWKNNYYFISKNRTSSGLLTAALYGRWYEKD
;
A
#
# COMPACT_ATOMS: atom_id res chain seq x y z
N TYR A 1 12.68 -12.88 -11.78
CA TYR A 1 12.25 -11.98 -12.87
C TYR A 1 12.66 -10.57 -12.50
N ILE A 2 12.88 -9.70 -13.47
CA ILE A 2 13.25 -8.30 -13.22
C ILE A 2 11.97 -7.46 -13.29
N ALA A 3 11.68 -6.75 -12.21
CA ALA A 3 10.53 -5.87 -12.09
C ALA A 3 10.98 -4.42 -11.96
N ALA A 4 10.12 -3.51 -12.41
CA ALA A 4 10.28 -2.08 -12.21
C ALA A 4 9.03 -1.45 -11.61
N VAL A 5 9.25 -0.45 -10.77
CA VAL A 5 8.20 0.48 -10.31
C VAL A 5 8.72 1.89 -10.46
N TYR A 6 7.83 2.83 -10.80
CA TYR A 6 8.19 4.23 -10.93
C TYR A 6 7.40 5.08 -9.94
N GLU A 7 8.12 5.73 -9.02
CA GLU A 7 7.58 6.82 -8.23
C GLU A 7 7.49 8.06 -9.11
N HIS A 8 6.30 8.62 -9.31
CA HIS A 8 6.06 9.67 -10.31
C HIS A 8 5.74 11.03 -9.69
N GLU A 9 6.50 12.06 -10.07
CA GLU A 9 6.13 13.45 -9.81
C GLU A 9 5.19 13.92 -10.93
N SER A 10 3.89 13.85 -10.67
CA SER A 10 2.86 14.19 -11.65
C SER A 10 2.85 15.66 -12.03
N VAL A 11 2.72 15.93 -13.33
CA VAL A 11 2.30 17.24 -13.84
C VAL A 11 0.80 17.37 -13.61
N LEU A 12 0.41 18.17 -12.62
CA LEU A 12 -0.98 18.33 -12.19
C LEU A 12 -1.71 19.48 -12.91
N SER A 13 -3.04 19.41 -12.94
CA SER A 13 -3.87 20.56 -13.31
C SER A 13 -3.79 21.63 -12.23
N PRO A 14 -3.59 22.93 -12.59
CA PRO A 14 -3.61 24.01 -11.61
C PRO A 14 -5.00 24.25 -11.02
N ASP A 15 -6.06 23.89 -11.76
CA ASP A 15 -7.45 23.95 -11.30
C ASP A 15 -8.18 22.67 -11.77
N PRO A 16 -8.23 21.61 -10.94
CA PRO A 16 -8.91 20.35 -11.29
C PRO A 16 -10.44 20.49 -11.32
N THR A 17 -11.01 21.61 -10.87
CA THR A 17 -12.45 21.87 -10.90
C THR A 17 -12.90 22.59 -12.17
N ALA A 18 -11.97 23.24 -12.88
CA ALA A 18 -12.23 23.89 -14.15
C ALA A 18 -12.67 22.90 -15.24
N GLN A 19 -13.63 23.32 -16.07
CA GLN A 19 -13.99 22.57 -17.27
C GLN A 19 -12.96 22.86 -18.37
N VAL A 20 -12.43 21.80 -18.97
CA VAL A 20 -11.52 21.87 -20.12
C VAL A 20 -12.08 21.03 -21.27
N ASP A 21 -11.60 21.24 -22.49
CA ASP A 21 -11.89 20.34 -23.59
C ASP A 21 -10.97 19.10 -23.55
N ARG A 22 -11.35 18.05 -24.31
CA ARG A 22 -10.58 16.79 -24.37
C ARG A 22 -9.18 17.01 -24.92
N GLN A 23 -9.00 17.95 -25.86
CA GLN A 23 -7.68 18.26 -26.43
C GLN A 23 -6.72 18.77 -25.35
N SER A 24 -7.15 19.73 -24.54
CA SER A 24 -6.39 20.29 -23.42
C SER A 24 -6.10 19.24 -22.34
N ALA A 25 -7.07 18.37 -22.05
CA ALA A 25 -6.87 17.25 -21.13
C ALA A 25 -5.82 16.26 -21.66
N LEU A 26 -5.88 15.90 -22.93
CA LEU A 26 -4.90 15.03 -23.60
C LEU A 26 -3.50 15.65 -23.66
N GLU A 27 -3.38 16.97 -23.80
CA GLU A 27 -2.09 17.67 -23.74
C GLU A 27 -1.45 17.56 -22.35
N LEU A 28 -2.25 17.72 -21.27
CA LEU A 28 -1.77 17.53 -19.91
C LEU A 28 -1.33 16.08 -19.67
N MET A 29 -2.21 15.12 -19.98
CA MET A 29 -1.92 13.69 -19.83
C MET A 29 -0.73 13.27 -20.70
N GLY A 30 -0.58 13.88 -21.88
CA GLY A 30 0.52 13.69 -22.79
C GLY A 30 1.87 14.00 -22.15
N ARG A 31 1.98 15.08 -21.36
CA ARG A 31 3.23 15.42 -20.65
C ARG A 31 3.61 14.37 -19.59
N ASN A 32 2.64 13.82 -18.87
CA ASN A 32 2.89 12.72 -17.93
C ASN A 32 3.28 11.44 -18.69
N LEU A 33 2.61 11.14 -19.79
CA LEU A 33 2.92 9.98 -20.64
C LEU A 33 4.30 10.10 -21.33
N ASP A 34 4.78 11.31 -21.62
CA ASP A 34 6.15 11.52 -22.11
C ASP A 34 7.18 11.05 -21.08
N ILE A 35 6.94 11.32 -19.80
CA ILE A 35 7.79 10.85 -18.69
C ILE A 35 7.69 9.34 -18.58
N TYR A 36 6.47 8.77 -18.64
CA TYR A 36 6.27 7.31 -18.60
C TYR A 36 7.04 6.61 -19.71
N GLU A 37 6.98 7.10 -20.95
CA GLU A 37 7.71 6.49 -22.08
C GLU A 37 9.22 6.47 -21.82
N GLN A 38 9.80 7.52 -21.24
CA GLN A 38 11.21 7.54 -20.85
C GLN A 38 11.53 6.47 -19.80
N GLN A 39 10.66 6.30 -18.80
CA GLN A 39 10.85 5.29 -17.76
C GLN A 39 10.67 3.87 -18.27
N VAL A 40 9.75 3.64 -19.21
CA VAL A 40 9.57 2.35 -19.88
C VAL A 40 10.84 1.98 -20.64
N VAL A 41 11.42 2.92 -21.41
CA VAL A 41 12.70 2.70 -22.12
C VAL A 41 13.83 2.42 -21.13
N ALA A 42 13.94 3.21 -20.05
CA ALA A 42 14.96 3.03 -19.02
C ALA A 42 14.83 1.68 -18.29
N ALA A 43 13.62 1.24 -17.97
CA ALA A 43 13.37 -0.05 -17.34
C ALA A 43 13.68 -1.22 -18.29
N ALA A 44 13.20 -1.15 -19.55
CA ALA A 44 13.45 -2.17 -20.55
C ALA A 44 14.95 -2.33 -20.86
N SER A 45 15.70 -1.22 -20.93
CA SER A 45 17.16 -1.27 -21.12
C SER A 45 17.92 -1.90 -19.94
N GLN A 46 17.32 -1.92 -18.76
CA GLN A 46 17.82 -2.64 -17.57
C GLN A 46 17.28 -4.07 -17.48
N GLY A 47 16.54 -4.55 -18.50
CA GLY A 47 16.02 -5.92 -18.57
C GLY A 47 14.73 -6.15 -17.80
N ALA A 48 14.04 -5.10 -17.34
CA ALA A 48 12.75 -5.25 -16.68
C ALA A 48 11.71 -5.89 -17.60
N GLN A 49 10.97 -6.86 -17.05
CA GLN A 49 9.95 -7.63 -17.75
C GLN A 49 8.55 -7.06 -17.50
N ILE A 50 8.39 -6.28 -16.42
CA ILE A 50 7.19 -5.55 -16.06
C ILE A 50 7.55 -4.20 -15.43
N ILE A 51 6.78 -3.16 -15.72
CA ILE A 51 6.82 -1.86 -15.05
C ILE A 51 5.44 -1.45 -14.55
N VAL A 52 5.38 -0.92 -13.32
CA VAL A 52 4.15 -0.40 -12.71
C VAL A 52 4.27 1.11 -12.49
N PHE A 53 3.20 1.83 -12.84
CA PHE A 53 3.04 3.26 -12.64
C PHE A 53 1.99 3.58 -11.57
N PRO A 54 2.04 4.79 -10.96
CA PRO A 54 1.15 5.13 -9.85
C PRO A 54 -0.30 5.34 -10.24
N GLU A 55 -1.16 5.30 -9.22
CA GLU A 55 -2.53 5.80 -9.27
C GLU A 55 -2.54 7.31 -9.55
N ASP A 56 -3.50 7.79 -10.34
CA ASP A 56 -3.66 9.20 -10.69
C ASP A 56 -2.43 9.85 -11.36
N GLY A 57 -1.41 9.09 -11.73
CA GLY A 57 -0.15 9.63 -12.26
C GLY A 57 -0.27 10.29 -13.65
N ILE A 58 -1.35 10.01 -14.37
CA ILE A 58 -1.59 10.55 -15.72
C ILE A 58 -2.36 11.87 -15.67
N HIS A 59 -3.39 11.98 -14.84
CA HIS A 59 -4.30 13.14 -14.80
C HIS A 59 -4.31 13.91 -13.48
N GLY A 60 -3.79 13.34 -12.39
CA GLY A 60 -3.86 13.91 -11.04
C GLY A 60 -5.20 13.65 -10.34
N PHE A 61 -5.47 14.39 -9.27
CA PHE A 61 -6.60 14.17 -8.36
C PHE A 61 -7.42 15.46 -8.14
N ASN A 62 -8.44 15.40 -7.27
CA ASN A 62 -9.34 16.51 -6.88
C ASN A 62 -10.31 17.02 -7.97
N PHE A 63 -10.67 16.17 -8.92
CA PHE A 63 -11.68 16.52 -9.93
C PHE A 63 -13.12 16.40 -9.41
N THR A 64 -14.03 17.04 -10.14
CA THR A 64 -15.48 16.79 -10.07
C THR A 64 -15.89 15.78 -11.15
N ARG A 65 -17.10 15.22 -11.06
CA ARG A 65 -17.63 14.33 -12.10
C ARG A 65 -17.63 14.93 -13.50
N SER A 66 -17.91 16.24 -13.62
CA SER A 66 -17.90 16.92 -14.91
C SER A 66 -16.49 17.30 -15.36
N SER A 67 -15.66 17.85 -14.46
CA SER A 67 -14.31 18.31 -14.83
C SER A 67 -13.35 17.19 -15.17
N ILE A 68 -13.54 15.97 -14.62
CA ILE A 68 -12.73 14.82 -15.00
C ILE A 68 -13.09 14.25 -16.38
N TYR A 69 -14.32 14.45 -16.85
CA TYR A 69 -14.85 13.76 -18.04
C TYR A 69 -13.96 13.86 -19.30
N PRO A 70 -13.34 15.01 -19.61
CA PRO A 70 -12.40 15.14 -20.73
C PRO A 70 -11.14 14.24 -20.62
N TYR A 71 -10.74 13.87 -19.39
CA TYR A 71 -9.57 13.05 -19.07
C TYR A 71 -9.85 11.54 -19.15
N LEU A 72 -11.12 11.13 -19.33
CA LEU A 72 -11.51 9.71 -19.26
C LEU A 72 -11.39 9.03 -20.62
N ASP A 73 -10.76 7.85 -20.65
CA ASP A 73 -10.80 6.95 -21.81
C ASP A 73 -12.00 5.99 -21.74
N LEU A 74 -12.52 5.59 -22.89
CA LEU A 74 -13.59 4.61 -23.00
C LEU A 74 -13.03 3.21 -22.76
N VAL A 75 -13.57 2.52 -21.74
CA VAL A 75 -13.30 1.09 -21.49
C VAL A 75 -14.62 0.36 -21.34
N LEU A 76 -14.88 -0.60 -22.24
CA LEU A 76 -16.08 -1.43 -22.22
C LEU A 76 -15.80 -2.70 -21.41
N HIS A 77 -16.31 -2.76 -20.18
CA HIS A 77 -16.06 -3.87 -19.26
C HIS A 77 -16.86 -5.15 -19.61
N SER A 78 -17.78 -5.08 -20.58
CA SER A 78 -18.69 -6.19 -20.94
C SER A 78 -18.13 -7.19 -21.94
N HIS A 79 -16.87 -7.07 -22.38
CA HIS A 79 -16.37 -7.86 -23.49
C HIS A 79 -15.01 -8.51 -23.21
N SER A 80 -14.96 -9.84 -23.36
CA SER A 80 -13.74 -10.67 -23.45
C SER A 80 -12.91 -10.39 -24.73
N VAL A 81 -12.99 -9.18 -25.27
CA VAL A 81 -12.35 -8.82 -26.53
C VAL A 81 -10.86 -8.66 -26.29
N LYS A 82 -10.09 -9.55 -26.91
CA LYS A 82 -8.64 -9.39 -27.02
C LYS A 82 -8.37 -8.21 -27.96
N TRP A 83 -7.92 -7.09 -27.41
CA TRP A 83 -7.69 -5.85 -28.15
C TRP A 83 -6.27 -5.35 -27.97
N ASN A 84 -5.67 -4.88 -29.07
CA ASN A 84 -4.38 -4.20 -29.07
C ASN A 84 -4.58 -2.73 -29.47
N PRO A 85 -4.70 -1.79 -28.50
CA PRO A 85 -4.96 -0.39 -28.82
C PRO A 85 -3.92 0.23 -29.76
N CYS A 86 -2.66 -0.18 -29.67
CA CYS A 86 -1.61 0.36 -30.55
C CYS A 86 -1.77 -0.06 -32.02
N ARG A 87 -2.22 -1.30 -32.27
CA ARG A 87 -2.40 -1.84 -33.63
C ARG A 87 -3.77 -1.55 -34.21
N GLU A 88 -4.77 -1.36 -33.35
CA GLU A 88 -6.17 -1.16 -33.70
C GLU A 88 -6.71 0.16 -33.08
N PRO A 89 -6.08 1.32 -33.37
CA PRO A 89 -6.40 2.59 -32.70
C PRO A 89 -7.78 3.13 -33.03
N TYR A 90 -8.40 2.66 -34.12
CA TYR A 90 -9.72 3.12 -34.57
C TYR A 90 -10.85 2.13 -34.23
N LEU A 91 -10.57 1.08 -33.45
CA LEU A 91 -11.61 0.13 -33.04
C LEU A 91 -12.62 0.77 -32.07
N PHE A 92 -12.12 1.63 -31.18
CA PHE A 92 -12.92 2.40 -30.23
C PHE A 92 -12.44 3.85 -30.20
N ASN A 93 -13.39 4.79 -30.16
CA ASN A 93 -13.09 6.21 -29.98
C ASN A 93 -12.83 6.53 -28.51
N ASP A 94 -12.21 7.68 -28.25
CA ASP A 94 -11.85 8.16 -26.92
C ASP A 94 -10.92 7.17 -26.17
N THR A 95 -9.85 6.71 -26.82
CA THR A 95 -8.91 5.71 -26.28
C THR A 95 -7.44 6.10 -26.41
N GLU A 96 -7.15 7.40 -26.57
CA GLU A 96 -5.82 7.92 -26.87
C GLU A 96 -4.78 7.58 -25.78
N VAL A 97 -5.15 7.56 -24.50
CA VAL A 97 -4.25 7.19 -23.41
C VAL A 97 -3.95 5.68 -23.46
N LEU A 98 -4.98 4.84 -23.64
CA LEU A 98 -4.83 3.40 -23.80
C LEU A 98 -3.96 3.03 -25.01
N GLN A 99 -4.15 3.73 -26.14
CA GLN A 99 -3.32 3.58 -27.34
C GLN A 99 -1.86 3.85 -27.05
N ARG A 100 -1.57 4.95 -26.35
CA ARG A 100 -0.20 5.34 -26.05
C ARG A 100 0.48 4.34 -25.12
N LEU A 101 -0.19 3.92 -24.05
CA LEU A 101 0.31 2.90 -23.11
C LEU A 101 0.56 1.54 -23.81
N SER A 102 -0.38 1.10 -24.64
CA SER A 102 -0.25 -0.11 -25.47
C SER A 102 0.98 -0.03 -26.40
N CYS A 103 1.21 1.12 -27.05
CA CYS A 103 2.37 1.31 -27.91
C CYS A 103 3.70 1.31 -27.14
N MET A 104 3.73 1.90 -25.94
CA MET A 104 4.92 1.85 -25.07
C MET A 104 5.28 0.40 -24.72
N ALA A 105 4.29 -0.42 -24.34
CA ALA A 105 4.48 -1.83 -24.02
C ALA A 105 4.97 -2.63 -25.24
N LEU A 106 4.29 -2.51 -26.38
CA LEU A 106 4.63 -3.21 -27.63
C LEU A 106 6.04 -2.87 -28.14
N LYS A 107 6.41 -1.57 -28.14
CA LYS A 107 7.69 -1.08 -28.66
C LYS A 107 8.88 -1.53 -27.81
N ASN A 108 8.69 -1.60 -26.49
CA ASN A 108 9.74 -1.91 -25.54
C ASN A 108 9.74 -3.36 -25.05
N LYS A 109 8.79 -4.19 -25.52
CA LYS A 109 8.67 -5.62 -25.16
C LYS A 109 8.64 -5.85 -23.65
N ILE A 110 7.78 -5.09 -22.98
CA ILE A 110 7.64 -5.09 -21.53
C ILE A 110 6.16 -5.08 -21.14
N PHE A 111 5.81 -5.81 -20.08
CA PHE A 111 4.48 -5.67 -19.48
C PHE A 111 4.37 -4.30 -18.80
N LEU A 112 3.25 -3.62 -19.01
CA LEU A 112 3.04 -2.27 -18.49
C LEU A 112 1.74 -2.23 -17.70
N VAL A 113 1.80 -1.77 -16.46
CA VAL A 113 0.63 -1.51 -15.61
C VAL A 113 0.56 -0.03 -15.30
N ALA A 114 -0.59 0.57 -15.54
CA ALA A 114 -0.84 1.99 -15.28
C ALA A 114 -2.26 2.19 -14.75
N ASN A 115 -2.50 3.36 -14.20
CA ASN A 115 -3.81 3.79 -13.72
C ASN A 115 -4.30 5.02 -14.51
N LEU A 116 -5.58 5.02 -14.85
CA LEU A 116 -6.27 6.12 -15.50
C LEU A 116 -7.76 6.14 -15.17
N GLY A 117 -8.38 7.31 -15.30
CA GLY A 117 -9.82 7.45 -15.29
C GLY A 117 -10.44 6.85 -16.56
N THR A 118 -11.50 6.07 -16.40
CA THR A 118 -12.27 5.53 -17.52
C THR A 118 -13.74 5.92 -17.44
N LYS A 119 -14.41 5.93 -18.59
CA LYS A 119 -15.85 6.17 -18.72
C LYS A 119 -16.55 4.99 -19.39
N GLN A 120 -17.77 4.73 -18.96
CA GLN A 120 -18.67 3.76 -19.58
C GLN A 120 -20.08 4.36 -19.68
N PRO A 121 -20.59 4.65 -20.88
CA PRO A 121 -21.97 5.08 -21.08
C PRO A 121 -22.95 4.05 -20.52
N CYS A 122 -24.07 4.51 -19.97
CA CYS A 122 -25.15 3.66 -19.51
C CYS A 122 -26.50 4.19 -19.98
N GLU A 123 -27.42 3.26 -20.24
CA GLU A 123 -28.77 3.57 -20.67
C GLU A 123 -29.67 3.85 -19.46
N HIS A 124 -30.71 4.67 -19.64
CA HIS A 124 -31.68 4.95 -18.56
C HIS A 124 -32.45 3.72 -18.06
N THR A 125 -32.41 2.60 -18.79
CA THR A 125 -32.97 1.32 -18.35
C THR A 125 -32.13 0.63 -17.29
N ASP A 126 -30.85 0.99 -17.14
CA ASP A 126 -30.01 0.53 -16.03
C ASP A 126 -30.39 1.32 -14.75
N PRO A 127 -30.95 0.65 -13.72
CA PRO A 127 -31.41 1.32 -12.51
C PRO A 127 -30.28 1.95 -11.69
N HIS A 128 -29.02 1.58 -11.93
CA HIS A 128 -27.85 2.13 -11.24
C HIS A 128 -27.12 3.21 -12.06
N CYS A 129 -27.57 3.48 -13.29
CA CYS A 129 -26.93 4.47 -14.15
C CYS A 129 -26.98 5.86 -13.49
N PRO A 130 -25.83 6.53 -13.29
CA PRO A 130 -25.81 7.87 -12.73
C PRO A 130 -26.68 8.84 -13.54
N SER A 131 -27.21 9.87 -12.88
CA SER A 131 -28.10 10.87 -13.49
C SER A 131 -27.50 11.60 -14.68
N ASP A 132 -26.17 11.56 -14.79
CA ASP A 132 -25.38 12.19 -15.82
C ASP A 132 -25.00 11.22 -16.97
N GLY A 133 -25.59 10.01 -16.99
CA GLY A 133 -25.65 9.10 -18.15
C GLY A 133 -24.42 8.21 -18.36
N ARG A 134 -23.50 8.17 -17.39
CA ARG A 134 -22.29 7.34 -17.49
C ARG A 134 -21.73 6.96 -16.12
N TYR A 135 -21.07 5.81 -16.08
CA TYR A 135 -20.15 5.48 -15.01
C TYR A 135 -18.76 6.06 -15.30
N GLN A 136 -18.05 6.41 -14.23
CA GLN A 136 -16.67 6.89 -14.26
C GLN A 136 -15.88 6.09 -13.23
N PHE A 137 -14.75 5.50 -13.58
CA PHE A 137 -14.00 4.62 -12.67
C PHE A 137 -12.52 5.01 -12.61
N ASN A 138 -11.95 4.99 -11.40
CA ASN A 138 -10.52 4.85 -11.20
C ASN A 138 -10.13 3.44 -11.66
N THR A 139 -9.27 3.33 -12.67
CA THR A 139 -9.05 2.07 -13.37
C THR A 139 -7.58 1.75 -13.53
N ASN A 140 -7.15 0.58 -13.06
CA ASN A 140 -5.86 0.02 -13.48
C ASN A 140 -6.04 -0.74 -14.80
N VAL A 141 -5.04 -0.63 -15.67
CA VAL A 141 -4.95 -1.37 -16.92
C VAL A 141 -3.59 -2.07 -17.02
N ALA A 142 -3.59 -3.29 -17.56
CA ALA A 142 -2.38 -4.05 -17.79
C ALA A 142 -2.25 -4.40 -19.28
N PHE A 143 -1.08 -4.10 -19.85
CA PHE A 143 -0.70 -4.49 -21.20
C PHE A 143 0.41 -5.54 -21.16
N ASN A 144 0.33 -6.54 -22.04
CA ASN A 144 1.45 -7.44 -22.25
C ASN A 144 2.54 -6.82 -23.14
N ASP A 145 3.64 -7.53 -23.32
CA ASP A 145 4.79 -7.16 -24.17
C ASP A 145 4.50 -7.10 -25.68
N ASP A 146 3.29 -7.48 -26.12
CA ASP A 146 2.78 -7.25 -27.46
C ASP A 146 1.82 -6.04 -27.53
N GLY A 147 1.59 -5.33 -26.42
CA GLY A 147 0.67 -4.19 -26.33
C GLY A 147 -0.80 -4.58 -26.29
N VAL A 148 -1.13 -5.85 -26.07
CA VAL A 148 -2.53 -6.30 -25.89
C VAL A 148 -2.98 -5.94 -24.48
N LEU A 149 -4.18 -5.36 -24.36
CA LEU A 149 -4.83 -5.14 -23.06
C LEU A 149 -5.22 -6.50 -22.48
N VAL A 150 -4.59 -6.90 -21.38
CA VAL A 150 -4.77 -8.24 -20.77
C VAL A 150 -5.60 -8.21 -19.48
N ALA A 151 -5.73 -7.05 -18.83
CA ALA A 151 -6.58 -6.90 -17.65
C ALA A 151 -6.98 -5.44 -17.41
N THR A 152 -8.15 -5.27 -16.79
CA THR A 152 -8.70 -3.99 -16.32
C THR A 152 -9.28 -4.19 -14.92
N TYR A 153 -9.02 -3.27 -14.00
CA TYR A 153 -9.52 -3.33 -12.63
C TYR A 153 -10.11 -1.97 -12.25
N ARG A 154 -11.37 -1.95 -11.78
CA ARG A 154 -12.00 -0.74 -11.25
C ARG A 154 -11.83 -0.70 -9.73
N LYS A 155 -11.26 0.39 -9.22
CA LYS A 155 -11.05 0.58 -7.78
C LYS A 155 -12.36 0.44 -7.02
N HIS A 156 -12.36 -0.40 -5.99
CA HIS A 156 -13.56 -0.69 -5.22
C HIS A 156 -13.69 0.26 -4.02
N ASN A 157 -12.62 0.40 -3.23
CA ASN A 157 -12.62 1.21 -2.01
C ASN A 157 -12.10 2.61 -2.34
N LEU A 158 -13.02 3.51 -2.67
CA LEU A 158 -12.70 4.92 -2.92
C LEU A 158 -12.34 5.64 -1.61
N TYR A 159 -11.42 6.60 -1.68
CA TYR A 159 -11.01 7.40 -0.52
C TYR A 159 -11.72 8.77 -0.48
N PHE A 160 -11.26 9.74 -1.28
CA PHE A 160 -11.90 11.05 -1.47
C PHE A 160 -12.12 11.35 -2.95
N GLU A 161 -12.48 10.31 -3.70
CA GLU A 161 -12.52 10.29 -5.16
C GLU A 161 -13.93 10.59 -5.70
N TYR A 162 -14.47 11.78 -5.37
CA TYR A 162 -15.84 12.18 -5.73
C TYR A 162 -16.15 12.18 -7.24
N ALA A 163 -15.12 12.18 -8.08
CA ALA A 163 -15.23 12.09 -9.53
C ALA A 163 -15.58 10.68 -10.03
N PHE A 164 -15.38 9.65 -9.20
CA PHE A 164 -15.51 8.25 -9.59
C PHE A 164 -16.68 7.54 -8.90
N ASN A 165 -17.16 6.47 -9.52
CA ASN A 165 -18.14 5.55 -9.01
C ASN A 165 -17.44 4.31 -8.45
N THR A 166 -17.99 3.72 -7.40
CA THR A 166 -17.63 2.36 -6.97
C THR A 166 -18.31 1.34 -7.90
N PRO A 167 -17.62 0.31 -8.41
CA PRO A 167 -18.26 -0.75 -9.18
C PRO A 167 -19.29 -1.50 -8.30
N PRO A 168 -20.46 -1.90 -8.84
CA PRO A 168 -21.51 -2.57 -8.06
C PRO A 168 -21.04 -3.84 -7.35
N GLU A 169 -20.09 -4.56 -7.95
CA GLU A 169 -19.45 -5.74 -7.39
C GLU A 169 -17.93 -5.56 -7.43
N PRO A 170 -17.17 -6.12 -6.47
CA PRO A 170 -15.71 -6.11 -6.51
C PRO A 170 -15.16 -6.83 -7.75
N ASP A 171 -14.18 -6.21 -8.43
CA ASP A 171 -13.46 -6.83 -9.52
C ASP A 171 -12.32 -7.73 -8.98
N TYR A 172 -12.38 -9.04 -9.25
CA TYR A 172 -11.29 -9.98 -8.94
C TYR A 172 -10.33 -10.13 -10.11
N THR A 173 -9.58 -9.08 -10.42
CA THR A 173 -8.77 -9.01 -11.63
C THR A 173 -7.35 -9.56 -11.43
N PHE A 174 -6.92 -10.43 -12.35
CA PHE A 174 -5.54 -10.88 -12.50
C PHE A 174 -5.19 -11.16 -13.96
N PHE A 175 -3.89 -11.23 -14.28
CA PHE A 175 -3.40 -11.60 -15.61
C PHE A 175 -2.20 -12.55 -15.53
N ASP A 176 -2.04 -13.40 -16.55
CA ASP A 176 -0.93 -14.35 -16.66
C ASP A 176 0.32 -13.72 -17.30
N THR A 177 1.48 -14.11 -16.82
CA THR A 177 2.79 -13.71 -17.37
C THR A 177 3.66 -14.95 -17.64
N PRO A 178 4.53 -14.92 -18.67
CA PRO A 178 5.43 -16.04 -18.96
C PRO A 178 6.60 -16.14 -17.95
N PHE A 179 6.81 -15.13 -17.11
CA PHE A 179 8.00 -15.03 -16.25
C PHE A 179 7.75 -15.15 -14.75
N ALA A 180 6.52 -14.89 -14.27
CA ALA A 180 6.23 -14.95 -12.83
C ALA A 180 4.80 -15.42 -12.49
N GLY A 181 4.11 -16.06 -13.45
CA GLY A 181 2.77 -16.59 -13.24
C GLY A 181 1.72 -15.48 -13.20
N LYS A 182 0.74 -15.60 -12.29
CA LYS A 182 -0.39 -14.67 -12.18
C LYS A 182 -0.06 -13.46 -11.33
N PHE A 183 -0.38 -12.28 -11.83
CA PHE A 183 -0.40 -11.04 -11.07
C PHE A 183 -1.83 -10.63 -10.75
N GLY A 184 -2.15 -10.48 -9.47
CA GLY A 184 -3.34 -9.76 -9.03
C GLY A 184 -3.14 -8.26 -9.13
N MET A 185 -4.25 -7.54 -9.17
CA MET A 185 -4.25 -6.07 -9.29
C MET A 185 -5.36 -5.48 -8.42
N PHE A 186 -4.98 -4.51 -7.60
CA PHE A 186 -5.88 -3.63 -6.83
C PHE A 186 -5.18 -2.29 -6.59
N THR A 187 -5.89 -1.28 -6.07
CA THR A 187 -5.39 0.10 -6.05
C THR A 187 -5.43 0.71 -4.66
N CYS A 188 -4.30 1.21 -4.18
CA CYS A 188 -4.23 2.12 -3.02
C CYS A 188 -5.07 1.62 -1.82
N PHE A 189 -6.07 2.40 -1.42
CA PHE A 189 -6.92 2.16 -0.26
C PHE A 189 -7.53 0.76 -0.18
N ASP A 190 -7.70 0.04 -1.31
CA ASP A 190 -8.11 -1.37 -1.35
C ASP A 190 -7.28 -2.29 -0.43
N ILE A 191 -6.00 -1.98 -0.20
CA ILE A 191 -5.09 -2.80 0.63
C ILE A 191 -5.56 -2.95 2.09
N LEU A 192 -6.39 -2.02 2.58
CA LEU A 192 -6.92 -2.01 3.95
C LEU A 192 -8.21 -2.83 4.10
N PHE A 193 -8.77 -3.36 3.01
CA PHE A 193 -10.07 -4.02 3.00
C PHE A 193 -9.99 -5.48 2.57
N PHE A 194 -11.00 -6.26 2.95
CA PHE A 194 -11.09 -7.66 2.56
C PHE A 194 -11.34 -7.78 1.06
N GLU A 195 -12.26 -6.97 0.53
CA GLU A 195 -12.62 -6.93 -0.88
C GLU A 195 -11.97 -5.73 -1.58
N PRO A 196 -11.27 -5.94 -2.72
CA PRO A 196 -10.93 -7.24 -3.31
C PRO A 196 -9.63 -7.84 -2.72
N ALA A 197 -8.80 -7.06 -2.02
CA ALA A 197 -7.37 -7.37 -1.85
C ALA A 197 -7.10 -8.75 -1.22
N VAL A 198 -7.72 -9.05 -0.08
CA VAL A 198 -7.52 -10.32 0.62
C VAL A 198 -8.16 -11.47 -0.15
N ASN A 199 -9.39 -11.28 -0.58
CA ASN A 199 -10.17 -12.33 -1.22
C ASN A 199 -9.57 -12.74 -2.57
N LEU A 200 -9.13 -11.77 -3.38
CA LEU A 200 -8.41 -11.97 -4.64
C LEU A 200 -7.17 -12.86 -4.45
N ILE A 201 -6.34 -12.56 -3.45
CA ILE A 201 -5.12 -13.32 -3.16
C ILE A 201 -5.46 -14.75 -2.73
N ARG A 202 -6.42 -14.91 -1.81
CA ARG A 202 -6.76 -16.23 -1.26
C ARG A 202 -7.46 -17.12 -2.27
N GLN A 203 -8.49 -16.61 -2.95
CA GLN A 203 -9.28 -17.40 -3.90
C GLN A 203 -8.47 -17.82 -5.12
N HIS A 204 -7.58 -16.95 -5.60
CA HIS A 204 -6.78 -17.22 -6.80
C HIS A 204 -5.34 -17.67 -6.51
N SER A 205 -4.99 -17.88 -5.23
CA SER A 205 -3.67 -18.33 -4.78
C SER A 205 -2.52 -17.50 -5.37
N LEU A 206 -2.72 -16.18 -5.41
CA LEU A 206 -1.78 -15.27 -6.06
C LEU A 206 -0.50 -15.12 -5.26
N LYS A 207 0.60 -14.94 -5.98
CA LYS A 207 1.95 -14.75 -5.43
C LYS A 207 2.61 -13.46 -5.87
N GLN A 208 1.97 -12.75 -6.81
CA GLN A 208 2.43 -11.48 -7.34
C GLN A 208 1.25 -10.52 -7.36
N VAL A 209 1.50 -9.27 -6.96
CA VAL A 209 0.52 -8.19 -6.99
C VAL A 209 1.17 -6.96 -7.64
N VAL A 210 0.47 -6.33 -8.57
CA VAL A 210 0.77 -4.97 -9.02
C VAL A 210 -0.14 -4.00 -8.29
N TYR A 211 0.45 -2.91 -7.78
CA TYR A 211 -0.23 -2.00 -6.86
C TYR A 211 0.08 -0.53 -7.19
N PRO A 212 -0.62 0.05 -8.17
CA PRO A 212 -0.68 1.49 -8.35
C PRO A 212 -1.28 2.15 -7.11
N THR A 213 -0.67 3.23 -6.62
CA THR A 213 -1.16 3.94 -5.43
C THR A 213 -0.83 5.44 -5.46
N ALA A 214 -1.67 6.25 -4.82
CA ALA A 214 -1.41 7.65 -4.49
C ALA A 214 -1.56 7.81 -2.97
N TRP A 215 -0.65 7.16 -2.23
CA TRP A 215 -0.73 6.99 -0.78
C TRP A 215 -0.17 8.19 -0.04
N MET A 216 -0.97 8.77 0.85
CA MET A 216 -0.53 9.77 1.82
C MET A 216 -0.01 9.06 3.07
N ASN A 217 1.26 9.24 3.38
CA ASN A 217 1.87 8.65 4.56
C ASN A 217 1.21 9.18 5.82
N GLN A 218 0.91 8.28 6.74
CA GLN A 218 0.41 8.64 8.06
C GLN A 218 1.13 7.77 9.11
N LEU A 219 2.09 8.39 9.79
CA LEU A 219 2.92 7.70 10.78
C LEU A 219 2.16 7.57 12.11
N PRO A 220 2.46 6.54 12.93
CA PRO A 220 3.56 5.58 12.77
C PRO A 220 3.10 4.20 12.28
N LEU A 221 1.91 4.03 11.70
CA LEU A 221 1.38 2.69 11.35
C LEU A 221 1.02 2.52 9.88
N LEU A 222 0.87 3.62 9.13
CA LEU A 222 0.40 3.63 7.75
C LEU A 222 1.32 4.47 6.85
N SER A 223 2.65 4.38 7.05
CA SER A 223 3.57 4.77 5.97
C SER A 223 3.44 3.78 4.81
N ALA A 224 3.48 4.28 3.58
CA ALA A 224 3.36 3.51 2.36
C ALA A 224 4.34 2.32 2.35
N VAL A 225 5.63 2.59 2.54
CA VAL A 225 6.67 1.55 2.49
C VAL A 225 6.50 0.51 3.59
N GLU A 226 6.05 0.95 4.76
CA GLU A 226 5.88 0.12 5.95
C GLU A 226 4.72 -0.85 5.79
N PHE A 227 3.52 -0.32 5.52
CA PHE A 227 2.31 -1.12 5.45
C PHE A 227 2.31 -2.06 4.25
N GLN A 228 2.81 -1.59 3.09
CA GLN A 228 2.89 -2.41 1.88
C GLN A 228 3.88 -3.57 2.03
N GLN A 229 5.01 -3.37 2.71
CA GLN A 229 5.93 -4.47 3.05
C GLN A 229 5.30 -5.46 4.04
N ALA A 230 4.61 -4.96 5.06
CA ALA A 230 3.94 -5.83 6.04
C ALA A 230 2.85 -6.67 5.38
N PHE A 231 2.10 -6.10 4.42
CA PHE A 231 1.12 -6.84 3.61
C PHE A 231 1.80 -7.94 2.78
N ALA A 232 2.89 -7.63 2.08
CA ALA A 232 3.66 -8.60 1.30
C ALA A 232 4.14 -9.79 2.17
N THR A 233 4.59 -9.48 3.39
CA THR A 233 5.06 -10.46 4.38
C THR A 233 3.89 -11.32 4.89
N ALA A 234 2.80 -10.69 5.33
CA ALA A 234 1.64 -11.36 5.92
C ALA A 234 0.96 -12.34 4.95
N PHE A 235 0.84 -11.95 3.67
CA PHE A 235 0.22 -12.79 2.64
C PHE A 235 1.22 -13.69 1.89
N ASN A 236 2.52 -13.56 2.18
CA ASN A 236 3.58 -14.28 1.48
C ASN A 236 3.46 -14.13 -0.05
N VAL A 237 3.42 -12.88 -0.50
CA VAL A 237 3.32 -12.44 -1.90
C VAL A 237 4.41 -11.41 -2.20
N ASN A 238 4.77 -11.23 -3.47
CA ASN A 238 5.50 -10.04 -3.88
C ASN A 238 4.51 -8.94 -4.28
N ILE A 239 4.85 -7.69 -3.97
CA ILE A 239 4.08 -6.50 -4.35
C ILE A 239 4.98 -5.53 -5.11
N LEU A 240 4.52 -5.09 -6.28
CA LEU A 240 5.12 -4.02 -7.06
C LEU A 240 4.30 -2.75 -6.82
N ALA A 241 4.73 -1.92 -5.87
CA ALA A 241 4.03 -0.69 -5.51
C ALA A 241 4.66 0.53 -6.17
N ALA A 242 3.86 1.28 -6.91
CA ALA A 242 4.25 2.53 -7.54
C ALA A 242 3.41 3.66 -6.95
N ASN A 243 4.05 4.61 -6.28
CA ASN A 243 3.40 5.72 -5.59
C ASN A 243 3.63 7.05 -6.31
N ILE A 244 2.76 8.03 -6.04
CA ILE A 244 2.99 9.42 -6.40
C ILE A 244 4.14 10.01 -5.57
N HIS A 245 4.94 10.86 -6.20
CA HIS A 245 5.91 11.74 -5.56
C HIS A 245 5.33 13.14 -5.42
N HIS A 246 4.77 13.44 -4.26
CA HIS A 246 4.23 14.75 -3.93
C HIS A 246 4.46 15.06 -2.44
N PRO A 247 5.70 15.44 -2.05
CA PRO A 247 6.08 15.58 -0.64
C PRO A 247 5.19 16.51 0.17
N THR A 248 4.66 17.59 -0.42
CA THR A 248 3.78 18.54 0.29
C THR A 248 2.41 17.94 0.68
N LEU A 249 2.04 16.80 0.10
CA LEU A 249 0.84 16.02 0.46
C LEU A 249 1.19 14.73 1.22
N GLY A 250 2.45 14.56 1.64
CA GLY A 250 2.89 13.32 2.29
C GLY A 250 2.93 12.10 1.37
N MET A 251 2.94 12.29 0.04
CA MET A 251 2.98 11.19 -0.93
C MET A 251 4.42 10.93 -1.36
N THR A 252 5.00 9.84 -0.87
CA THR A 252 6.25 9.22 -1.32
C THR A 252 6.30 7.84 -0.69
N GLY A 253 7.00 6.89 -1.30
CA GLY A 253 7.09 5.54 -0.79
C GLY A 253 6.64 4.55 -1.84
N SER A 254 7.55 4.25 -2.75
CA SER A 254 7.40 3.20 -3.75
C SER A 254 8.35 2.06 -3.45
N GLY A 255 8.02 0.86 -3.90
CA GLY A 255 8.91 -0.26 -3.69
C GLY A 255 8.53 -1.56 -4.38
N ILE A 256 9.51 -2.44 -4.39
CA ILE A 256 9.40 -3.84 -4.79
C ILE A 256 9.57 -4.66 -3.52
N TYR A 257 8.47 -5.21 -3.03
CA TYR A 257 8.40 -5.95 -1.78
C TYR A 257 8.33 -7.45 -2.07
N THR A 258 9.21 -8.20 -1.42
CA THR A 258 9.10 -9.66 -1.27
C THR A 258 8.86 -9.94 0.22
N PRO A 259 8.42 -11.15 0.60
CA PRO A 259 8.14 -11.48 2.00
C PRO A 259 9.34 -11.33 2.96
N VAL A 260 10.57 -11.25 2.44
CA VAL A 260 11.81 -11.22 3.25
C VAL A 260 12.81 -10.16 2.79
N LYS A 261 12.48 -9.37 1.76
CA LYS A 261 13.39 -8.36 1.18
C LYS A 261 12.60 -7.28 0.46
N SER A 262 13.03 -6.04 0.61
CA SER A 262 12.41 -4.88 -0.03
C SER A 262 13.45 -4.02 -0.75
N PHE A 263 13.03 -3.41 -1.85
CA PHE A 263 13.75 -2.33 -2.52
C PHE A 263 12.83 -1.12 -2.54
N ILE A 264 13.21 -0.05 -1.84
CA ILE A 264 12.32 1.09 -1.61
C ILE A 264 12.94 2.41 -2.04
N TYR A 265 12.07 3.36 -2.29
CA TYR A 265 12.39 4.78 -2.33
C TYR A 265 11.37 5.54 -1.50
N HIS A 266 11.87 6.39 -0.62
CA HIS A 266 11.07 7.31 0.19
C HIS A 266 11.88 8.60 0.34
N ASN A 267 11.30 9.73 -0.04
CA ASN A 267 11.97 11.03 0.08
C ASN A 267 10.94 12.17 0.21
N MET A 268 11.01 12.91 1.30
CA MET A 268 10.12 14.05 1.58
C MET A 268 10.76 15.42 1.24
N GLU A 269 12.01 15.44 0.78
CA GLU A 269 12.78 16.66 0.53
C GLU A 269 13.05 16.91 -0.95
N ALA A 270 13.39 15.86 -1.70
CA ALA A 270 13.71 15.96 -3.11
C ALA A 270 12.44 16.19 -3.95
N TYR A 271 12.64 16.77 -5.14
CA TYR A 271 11.68 16.74 -6.23
C TYR A 271 12.20 15.76 -7.30
N GLY A 272 11.31 15.32 -8.18
CA GLY A 272 11.61 14.34 -9.23
C GLY A 272 11.18 12.92 -8.88
N GLY A 273 10.73 12.19 -9.91
CA GLY A 273 10.38 10.78 -9.78
C GLY A 273 11.59 9.85 -9.65
N LYS A 274 11.33 8.61 -9.22
CA LYS A 274 12.36 7.57 -9.03
C LYS A 274 11.96 6.26 -9.68
N LEU A 275 12.80 5.78 -10.60
CA LEU A 275 12.72 4.41 -11.11
C LEU A 275 13.48 3.46 -10.18
N ILE A 276 12.79 2.39 -9.75
CA ILE A 276 13.37 1.27 -9.02
C ILE A 276 13.30 0.05 -9.94
N VAL A 277 14.45 -0.58 -10.21
CA VAL A 277 14.53 -1.83 -10.97
C VAL A 277 15.22 -2.87 -10.10
N ALA A 278 14.60 -4.03 -9.91
CA ALA A 278 15.16 -5.10 -9.10
C ALA A 278 14.84 -6.48 -9.65
N GLU A 279 15.79 -7.40 -9.49
CA GLU A 279 15.55 -8.82 -9.69
C GLU A 279 14.98 -9.44 -8.42
N ILE A 280 13.83 -10.10 -8.54
CA ILE A 280 13.13 -10.77 -7.44
C ILE A 280 12.72 -12.21 -7.79
N PRO A 281 12.63 -13.10 -6.78
CA PRO A 281 12.27 -14.49 -7.00
C PRO A 281 10.79 -14.63 -7.38
N VAL A 282 10.48 -15.64 -8.19
CA VAL A 282 9.10 -16.10 -8.40
C VAL A 282 8.74 -16.99 -7.22
N ILE A 283 7.85 -16.53 -6.35
CA ILE A 283 7.37 -17.35 -5.24
C ILE A 283 6.45 -18.42 -5.82
N THR A 284 6.93 -19.67 -5.85
CA THR A 284 6.17 -20.83 -6.37
C THR A 284 5.75 -21.81 -5.29
N THR A 285 6.27 -21.69 -4.06
CA THR A 285 5.99 -22.61 -2.95
C THR A 285 5.78 -21.87 -1.63
N VAL A 286 4.85 -22.39 -0.83
CA VAL A 286 4.54 -21.91 0.53
C VAL A 286 5.71 -22.27 1.44
N TYR A 287 6.38 -21.28 2.02
CA TYR A 287 7.29 -21.51 3.13
C TYR A 287 6.44 -21.77 4.38
N GLU A 288 6.42 -23.03 4.84
CA GLU A 288 5.91 -23.36 6.17
C GLU A 288 6.94 -22.92 7.22
N THR A 289 6.57 -21.96 8.05
CA THR A 289 7.35 -21.55 9.22
C THR A 289 7.33 -22.66 10.27
N LYS A 290 8.51 -23.24 10.55
CA LYS A 290 8.69 -24.19 11.64
C LYS A 290 8.69 -23.48 12.98
N ALA A 291 7.87 -23.96 13.91
CA ALA A 291 7.88 -23.54 15.30
C ALA A 291 9.08 -24.13 16.05
N GLU A 292 9.84 -23.29 16.75
CA GLU A 292 10.85 -23.72 17.72
C GLU A 292 10.35 -23.52 19.17
N GLU A 293 10.70 -24.50 20.02
CA GLU A 293 10.27 -24.58 21.40
C GLU A 293 11.06 -23.65 22.31
N MET A 294 10.35 -22.91 23.18
CA MET A 294 10.97 -22.36 24.39
C MET A 294 9.92 -22.07 25.48
N SER A 295 10.34 -22.34 26.71
CA SER A 295 9.63 -22.36 27.99
C SER A 295 9.19 -20.98 28.49
N SER A 296 7.91 -20.85 28.84
CA SER A 296 7.33 -19.69 29.52
C SER A 296 7.54 -19.73 31.03
N ARG A 297 8.07 -18.64 31.61
CA ARG A 297 7.90 -18.34 33.04
C ARG A 297 7.05 -17.07 33.15
N VAL A 298 5.88 -17.22 33.75
CA VAL A 298 5.09 -16.08 34.24
C VAL A 298 5.72 -15.68 35.57
N SER A 299 6.20 -14.45 35.68
CA SER A 299 6.74 -13.90 36.92
C SER A 299 5.86 -12.76 37.45
N GLU A 300 5.84 -12.66 38.77
CA GLU A 300 4.95 -11.84 39.59
C GLU A 300 5.13 -10.32 39.44
N LYS A 301 4.02 -9.63 39.74
CA LYS A 301 3.82 -8.18 39.76
C LYS A 301 4.94 -7.40 40.44
N GLY A 302 5.74 -6.69 39.65
CA GLY A 302 6.42 -5.46 40.06
C GLY A 302 5.50 -4.24 39.84
N ASN A 303 5.81 -3.11 40.48
CA ASN A 303 5.05 -1.85 40.38
C ASN A 303 4.57 -1.59 38.95
N GLU A 304 3.24 -1.61 38.75
CA GLU A 304 2.62 -1.34 37.45
C GLU A 304 3.00 0.09 37.00
N PRO A 305 3.63 0.26 35.82
CA PRO A 305 3.93 1.58 35.30
C PRO A 305 2.63 2.36 35.04
N PRO A 306 2.66 3.71 35.09
CA PRO A 306 1.44 4.49 34.93
C PRO A 306 0.87 4.31 33.52
N LEU A 307 -0.38 3.86 33.45
CA LEU A 307 -1.15 3.85 32.22
C LEU A 307 -1.51 5.28 31.80
N PHE A 308 -1.50 5.55 30.50
CA PHE A 308 -1.95 6.81 29.94
C PHE A 308 -2.66 6.61 28.60
N TYR A 309 -3.35 7.64 28.14
CA TYR A 309 -4.07 7.65 26.87
C TYR A 309 -3.48 8.72 25.96
N ALA A 310 -3.32 8.39 24.69
CA ALA A 310 -2.86 9.32 23.67
C ALA A 310 -3.46 8.94 22.32
N GLU A 311 -3.65 9.94 21.48
CA GLU A 311 -4.14 9.75 20.12
C GLU A 311 -2.99 9.28 19.22
N MET A 312 -3.22 8.20 18.49
CA MET A 312 -2.35 7.71 17.43
C MET A 312 -3.23 7.35 16.26
N MET A 313 -2.97 7.91 15.08
CA MET A 313 -3.80 7.69 13.89
C MET A 313 -5.29 8.04 14.10
N TYR A 314 -5.58 9.12 14.86
CA TYR A 314 -6.93 9.53 15.28
C TYR A 314 -7.69 8.56 16.20
N ASP A 315 -7.03 7.48 16.63
CA ASP A 315 -7.58 6.50 17.55
C ASP A 315 -7.00 6.71 18.95
N ASN A 316 -7.85 6.55 19.98
CA ASN A 316 -7.41 6.72 21.36
C ASN A 316 -6.79 5.43 21.89
N PHE A 317 -5.46 5.35 21.88
CA PHE A 317 -4.70 4.19 22.35
C PHE A 317 -4.50 4.21 23.86
N THR A 318 -4.44 3.02 24.46
CA THR A 318 -3.99 2.86 25.86
C THR A 318 -2.51 2.51 25.85
N PHE A 319 -1.70 3.28 26.57
CA PHE A 319 -0.24 3.14 26.57
C PHE A 319 0.31 2.85 27.97
N VAL A 320 1.46 2.17 27.97
CA VAL A 320 2.35 2.03 29.11
C VAL A 320 3.78 2.43 28.70
N PRO A 321 4.47 3.29 29.48
CA PRO A 321 5.81 3.77 29.11
C PRO A 321 6.89 2.69 29.28
N VAL A 322 7.93 2.78 28.44
CA VAL A 322 9.11 1.89 28.43
C VAL A 322 10.24 2.52 29.23
N TRP A 323 10.58 1.95 30.39
CA TRP A 323 11.55 2.51 31.35
C TRP A 323 12.79 1.67 31.56
N GLY A 324 13.94 2.33 31.76
CA GLY A 324 15.18 1.62 32.09
C GLY A 324 15.71 0.78 30.93
N GLU A 325 16.77 0.02 31.19
CA GLU A 325 17.51 -0.71 30.15
C GLU A 325 16.76 -1.95 29.64
N LYS A 326 15.96 -2.60 30.49
CA LYS A 326 15.21 -3.81 30.14
C LYS A 326 13.93 -3.89 30.95
N GLY A 327 12.93 -4.57 30.41
CA GLY A 327 11.69 -4.79 31.14
C GLY A 327 10.71 -5.71 30.42
N GLU A 328 9.69 -6.11 31.17
CA GLU A 328 8.53 -6.84 30.69
C GLU A 328 7.30 -5.97 30.95
N LEU A 329 6.51 -5.72 29.91
CA LEU A 329 5.33 -4.87 29.97
C LEU A 329 4.09 -5.61 29.46
N GLN A 330 2.94 -5.24 30.00
CA GLN A 330 1.63 -5.67 29.55
C GLN A 330 0.69 -4.47 29.54
N VAL A 331 -0.12 -4.33 28.50
CA VAL A 331 -1.21 -3.36 28.42
C VAL A 331 -2.38 -3.97 27.66
N CYS A 332 -3.61 -3.70 28.08
CA CYS A 332 -4.81 -4.26 27.46
C CYS A 332 -5.85 -3.16 27.16
N ALA A 333 -6.55 -3.32 26.05
CA ALA A 333 -7.77 -2.57 25.71
C ALA A 333 -8.81 -3.54 25.16
N ASN A 334 -10.04 -3.47 25.71
CA ASN A 334 -11.14 -4.37 25.37
C ASN A 334 -10.74 -5.85 25.44
N THR A 335 -10.67 -6.54 24.30
CA THR A 335 -10.35 -7.98 24.22
C THR A 335 -8.87 -8.24 23.94
N LEU A 336 -8.12 -7.22 23.54
CA LEU A 336 -6.70 -7.32 23.19
C LEU A 336 -5.81 -6.95 24.37
N CYS A 337 -4.83 -7.80 24.63
CA CYS A 337 -3.70 -7.58 25.52
C CYS A 337 -2.41 -7.72 24.73
N CYS A 338 -1.56 -6.71 24.83
CA CYS A 338 -0.25 -6.63 24.21
C CYS A 338 0.83 -6.77 25.27
N TYR A 339 1.91 -7.44 24.89
CA TYR A 339 3.02 -7.78 25.77
C TYR A 339 4.33 -7.47 25.08
N LEU A 340 5.27 -6.95 25.86
CA LEU A 340 6.59 -6.59 25.35
C LEU A 340 7.65 -7.06 26.33
N ASN A 341 8.63 -7.80 25.81
CA ASN A 341 9.93 -7.95 26.44
C ASN A 341 10.93 -7.13 25.63
N TYR A 342 11.71 -6.28 26.29
CA TYR A 342 12.65 -5.41 25.60
C TYR A 342 13.98 -5.27 26.33
N ARG A 343 15.00 -4.93 25.55
CA ARG A 343 16.31 -4.52 26.02
C ARG A 343 16.86 -3.40 25.14
N ARG A 344 17.13 -2.26 25.76
CA ARG A 344 17.78 -1.10 25.14
C ARG A 344 19.28 -1.28 25.21
N ALA A 345 19.99 -1.13 24.08
CA ALA A 345 21.44 -1.23 24.08
C ALA A 345 22.10 -0.12 24.90
N VAL A 346 21.53 1.09 24.83
CA VAL A 346 21.93 2.27 25.59
C VAL A 346 20.68 3.05 25.97
N LEU A 347 20.68 3.65 27.17
CA LEU A 347 19.64 4.59 27.57
C LEU A 347 19.80 5.91 26.81
N THR A 348 18.75 6.30 26.11
CA THR A 348 18.62 7.59 25.43
C THR A 348 17.53 8.40 26.12
N ASP A 349 17.55 9.72 25.90
CA ASP A 349 16.50 10.62 26.38
C ASP A 349 15.18 10.43 25.60
N GLU A 350 15.16 9.60 24.56
CA GLU A 350 13.94 9.29 23.80
C GLU A 350 12.95 8.49 24.67
N LEU A 351 11.70 8.95 24.65
CA LEU A 351 10.57 8.27 25.27
C LEU A 351 9.99 7.24 24.30
N TYR A 352 9.77 6.03 24.80
CA TYR A 352 9.05 4.96 24.10
C TYR A 352 7.87 4.50 24.94
N ALA A 353 6.84 3.98 24.27
CA ALA A 353 5.67 3.40 24.91
C ALA A 353 5.19 2.15 24.17
N LEU A 354 4.63 1.21 24.91
CA LEU A 354 3.82 0.12 24.37
C LEU A 354 2.35 0.55 24.38
N GLY A 355 1.74 0.59 23.21
CA GLY A 355 0.33 0.93 23.00
C GLY A 355 -0.51 -0.27 22.58
N VAL A 356 -1.79 -0.22 22.94
CA VAL A 356 -2.82 -1.16 22.49
C VAL A 356 -4.10 -0.42 22.05
N PHE A 357 -4.69 -0.92 20.96
CA PHE A 357 -6.00 -0.50 20.46
C PHE A 357 -6.80 -1.71 19.98
N ASP A 358 -8.09 -1.73 20.26
CA ASP A 358 -9.04 -2.78 19.85
C ASP A 358 -10.39 -2.09 19.61
N GLY A 359 -10.63 -1.59 18.40
CA GLY A 359 -11.76 -0.70 18.14
C GLY A 359 -11.98 -0.38 16.66
N LEU A 360 -13.08 0.33 16.40
CA LEU A 360 -13.45 0.80 15.07
C LEU A 360 -12.77 2.15 14.79
N HIS A 361 -11.91 2.18 13.77
CA HIS A 361 -11.38 3.41 13.20
C HIS A 361 -12.45 4.05 12.31
N THR A 362 -12.57 5.38 12.35
CA THR A 362 -13.66 6.11 11.66
C THR A 362 -13.21 7.36 10.90
N VAL A 363 -11.97 7.80 11.06
CA VAL A 363 -11.48 9.05 10.44
C VAL A 363 -10.89 8.74 9.07
N HIS A 364 -11.41 9.36 8.01
CA HIS A 364 -10.98 9.07 6.64
C HIS A 364 -11.19 7.62 6.16
N GLY A 365 -12.02 6.85 6.87
CA GLY A 365 -12.38 5.48 6.51
C GLY A 365 -13.03 4.79 7.69
N THR A 366 -13.76 3.71 7.46
CA THR A 366 -14.38 2.91 8.52
C THR A 366 -13.87 1.48 8.45
N TYR A 367 -13.16 1.06 9.49
CA TYR A 367 -12.55 -0.27 9.56
C TYR A 367 -12.10 -0.64 10.98
N TYR A 368 -12.22 -1.91 11.37
CA TYR A 368 -11.90 -2.39 12.72
C TYR A 368 -10.44 -2.82 12.89
N VAL A 369 -9.74 -2.25 13.87
CA VAL A 369 -8.31 -2.47 14.10
C VAL A 369 -8.07 -3.10 15.47
N GLN A 370 -7.20 -4.11 15.47
CA GLN A 370 -6.51 -4.59 16.67
C GLN A 370 -5.03 -4.28 16.50
N ALA A 371 -4.43 -3.47 17.38
CA ALA A 371 -3.03 -3.07 17.25
C ALA A 371 -2.27 -3.20 18.57
N CYS A 372 -1.09 -3.80 18.49
CA CYS A 372 -0.04 -3.73 19.51
C CYS A 372 1.13 -2.95 18.92
N ALA A 373 1.60 -1.88 19.55
CA ALA A 373 2.65 -1.04 18.97
C ALA A 373 3.67 -0.57 20.02
N LEU A 374 4.94 -0.90 19.82
CA LEU A 374 6.07 -0.25 20.49
C LEU A 374 6.48 0.95 19.64
N VAL A 375 6.29 2.17 20.15
CA VAL A 375 6.50 3.41 19.37
C VAL A 375 7.42 4.39 20.09
N LYS A 376 8.22 5.12 19.31
CA LYS A 376 8.90 6.33 19.76
C LYS A 376 7.89 7.47 19.88
N CYS A 377 7.90 8.19 20.99
CA CYS A 377 7.05 9.36 21.17
C CYS A 377 7.69 10.62 20.52
N GLY A 378 6.86 11.58 20.10
CA GLY A 378 7.33 12.82 19.47
C GLY A 378 8.18 13.71 20.37
N GLY A 379 8.01 13.59 21.68
CA GLY A 379 8.82 14.25 22.70
C GLY A 379 8.78 13.51 24.03
N LEU A 380 9.12 14.20 25.11
CA LEU A 380 9.20 13.63 26.46
C LEU A 380 7.85 13.57 27.19
N SER A 381 6.80 14.15 26.61
CA SER A 381 5.44 14.11 27.16
C SER A 381 4.68 12.90 26.65
N PHE A 382 3.93 12.23 27.54
CA PHE A 382 3.07 11.10 27.18
C PHE A 382 2.06 11.42 26.08
N SER A 383 1.58 12.67 26.01
CA SER A 383 0.65 13.13 24.97
C SER A 383 1.24 13.14 23.56
N THR A 384 2.56 12.95 23.42
CA THR A 384 3.25 12.93 22.12
C THR A 384 3.45 11.51 21.58
N CYS A 385 3.12 10.49 22.36
CA CYS A 385 3.18 9.10 21.90
C CYS A 385 2.04 8.86 20.89
N GLY A 386 2.39 8.49 19.67
CA GLY A 386 1.46 8.38 18.55
C GLY A 386 1.56 9.50 17.51
N GLN A 387 2.33 10.56 17.79
CA GLN A 387 2.66 11.59 16.80
C GLN A 387 3.60 11.08 15.71
N GLU A 388 3.62 11.77 14.58
CA GLU A 388 4.52 11.46 13.48
C GLU A 388 5.98 11.76 13.86
N VAL A 389 6.84 10.76 13.69
CA VAL A 389 8.27 10.84 14.02
C VAL A 389 9.07 10.15 12.92
N THR A 390 10.09 10.83 12.41
CA THR A 390 10.95 10.34 11.32
C THR A 390 12.32 9.86 11.79
N ASP A 391 12.74 10.28 12.99
CA ASP A 391 14.08 10.05 13.50
C ASP A 391 14.07 9.36 14.87
N ALA A 392 14.95 8.38 15.02
CA ALA A 392 15.19 7.65 16.26
C ALA A 392 16.67 7.27 16.38
N THR A 393 17.13 7.15 17.63
CA THR A 393 18.50 6.76 17.97
C THR A 393 18.54 5.53 18.89
N ALA A 394 17.46 5.21 19.61
CA ALA A 394 17.44 4.07 20.50
C ALA A 394 17.48 2.74 19.73
N LEU A 395 18.47 1.91 20.05
CA LEU A 395 18.57 0.52 19.62
C LEU A 395 17.85 -0.35 20.66
N ILE A 396 16.76 -0.99 20.25
CA ILE A 396 15.88 -1.76 21.13
C ILE A 396 15.71 -3.16 20.58
N ASP A 397 16.28 -4.15 21.26
CA ASP A 397 15.94 -5.54 21.03
C ASP A 397 14.60 -5.83 21.71
N PHE A 398 13.72 -6.55 21.02
CA PHE A 398 12.37 -6.78 21.54
C PHE A 398 11.77 -8.11 21.10
N GLN A 399 10.80 -8.54 21.90
CA GLN A 399 9.76 -9.48 21.51
C GLN A 399 8.41 -8.84 21.85
N LEU A 400 7.56 -8.65 20.84
CA LEU A 400 6.22 -8.07 20.94
C LEU A 400 5.21 -9.15 20.59
N TRP A 401 4.19 -9.35 21.42
CA TRP A 401 3.13 -10.32 21.14
C TRP A 401 1.77 -9.87 21.66
N GLY A 402 0.70 -10.40 21.06
CA GLY A 402 -0.68 -10.09 21.43
C GLY A 402 -1.64 -11.24 21.14
N ASN A 403 -2.72 -11.32 21.92
CA ASN A 403 -3.81 -12.29 21.73
C ASN A 403 -4.78 -11.81 20.64
N MET A 404 -4.27 -11.69 19.41
CA MET A 404 -5.04 -11.22 18.26
C MET A 404 -6.26 -12.10 18.01
N SER A 405 -7.41 -11.50 17.74
CA SER A 405 -8.67 -12.20 17.42
C SER A 405 -8.86 -12.43 15.92
N THR A 406 -7.97 -11.88 15.10
CA THR A 406 -7.98 -11.99 13.63
C THR A 406 -6.73 -12.73 13.14
N PRO A 407 -6.83 -13.56 12.08
CA PRO A 407 -5.66 -14.14 11.42
C PRO A 407 -4.91 -13.15 10.52
N TYR A 408 -5.49 -11.98 10.22
CA TYR A 408 -4.91 -10.98 9.31
C TYR A 408 -4.09 -9.96 10.08
N ILE A 409 -2.81 -10.28 10.25
CA ILE A 409 -1.88 -9.51 11.08
C ILE A 409 -0.70 -9.09 10.20
N PHE A 410 -0.46 -7.79 10.18
CA PHE A 410 0.57 -7.11 9.40
C PHE A 410 1.73 -6.74 10.35
N PRO A 411 2.89 -7.41 10.24
CA PRO A 411 4.04 -7.11 11.08
C PRO A 411 4.76 -5.86 10.56
N LEU A 412 4.67 -4.77 11.31
CA LEU A 412 5.28 -3.49 10.99
C LEU A 412 6.59 -3.33 11.74
N LEU A 413 7.65 -2.90 11.04
CA LEU A 413 8.93 -2.57 11.65
C LEU A 413 9.61 -1.45 10.86
N LEU A 414 9.61 -0.26 11.45
CA LEU A 414 10.16 0.94 10.84
C LEU A 414 11.28 1.50 11.71
N THR A 415 12.37 1.89 11.06
CA THR A 415 13.54 2.48 11.71
C THR A 415 13.82 3.88 11.18
N THR A 416 14.73 4.59 11.84
CA THR A 416 15.07 5.99 11.58
C THR A 416 15.24 6.30 10.08
N GLY A 417 14.79 7.48 9.66
CA GLY A 417 14.76 7.89 8.25
C GLY A 417 13.71 7.15 7.40
N ILE A 418 12.67 6.57 8.02
CA ILE A 418 11.61 5.81 7.34
C ILE A 418 12.21 4.65 6.52
N THR A 419 13.12 3.91 7.16
CA THR A 419 13.78 2.74 6.56
C THR A 419 13.18 1.46 7.11
N LEU A 420 13.04 0.45 6.24
CA LEU A 420 12.42 -0.83 6.58
C LEU A 420 13.42 -1.80 7.21
N ASP A 421 12.92 -2.65 8.09
CA ASP A 421 13.61 -3.84 8.59
C ASP A 421 12.61 -5.00 8.72
N PHE A 422 13.12 -6.23 8.89
CA PHE A 422 12.32 -7.43 9.07
C PHE A 422 12.49 -7.98 10.48
N ALA A 423 11.42 -8.52 11.06
CA ALA A 423 11.53 -9.30 12.29
C ALA A 423 12.35 -10.58 12.04
N ASP A 424 13.21 -10.95 12.99
CA ASP A 424 14.02 -12.17 12.90
C ASP A 424 13.15 -13.43 13.02
N HIS A 425 12.12 -13.34 13.86
CA HIS A 425 11.12 -14.39 14.05
C HIS A 425 9.73 -13.78 14.17
N MET A 426 8.74 -14.47 13.60
CA MET A 426 7.33 -14.10 13.71
C MET A 426 6.42 -15.32 13.57
N GLY A 427 5.20 -15.21 14.07
CA GLY A 427 4.15 -16.22 13.85
C GLY A 427 3.26 -16.46 15.07
N TRP A 428 2.45 -17.52 14.98
CA TRP A 428 1.53 -17.93 16.04
C TRP A 428 2.20 -18.89 17.03
N LYS A 429 2.01 -18.64 18.33
CA LYS A 429 2.41 -19.53 19.42
C LYS A 429 1.44 -19.38 20.59
N ASN A 430 0.85 -20.49 21.06
CA ASN A 430 -0.05 -20.53 22.22
C ASN A 430 -1.20 -19.50 22.16
N ASN A 431 -1.82 -19.31 20.99
CA ASN A 431 -2.86 -18.29 20.72
C ASN A 431 -2.39 -16.83 20.77
N TYR A 432 -1.09 -16.58 20.79
CA TYR A 432 -0.51 -15.25 20.60
C TYR A 432 0.19 -15.19 19.26
N TYR A 433 0.05 -14.07 18.56
CA TYR A 433 0.93 -13.75 17.45
C TYR A 433 2.09 -12.91 17.97
N PHE A 434 3.31 -13.19 17.52
CA PHE A 434 4.49 -12.47 17.96
C PHE A 434 5.39 -12.03 16.79
N ILE A 435 6.17 -10.99 17.05
CA ILE A 435 7.36 -10.60 16.28
C ILE A 435 8.52 -10.40 17.26
N SER A 436 9.74 -10.70 16.84
CA SER A 436 10.94 -10.39 17.62
C SER A 436 12.10 -9.93 16.76
N LYS A 437 12.90 -9.03 17.32
CA LYS A 437 14.12 -8.52 16.72
C LYS A 437 15.23 -8.45 17.75
N ASN A 438 16.39 -9.01 17.42
CA ASN A 438 17.59 -8.99 18.26
C ASN A 438 18.74 -8.30 17.52
N ARG A 439 19.70 -7.74 18.26
CA ARG A 439 20.87 -7.05 17.72
C ARG A 439 20.49 -5.92 16.76
N THR A 440 19.53 -5.11 17.16
CA THR A 440 19.11 -3.92 16.40
C THR A 440 20.30 -2.99 16.12
N SER A 441 20.42 -2.55 14.86
CA SER A 441 21.51 -1.70 14.39
C SER A 441 21.05 -0.31 13.92
N SER A 442 19.75 -0.06 13.93
CA SER A 442 19.12 1.20 13.52
C SER A 442 18.14 1.66 14.60
N GLY A 443 17.97 2.96 14.75
CA GLY A 443 17.07 3.53 15.75
C GLY A 443 15.62 3.15 15.45
N LEU A 444 14.91 2.59 16.44
CA LEU A 444 13.55 2.09 16.24
C LEU A 444 12.52 3.24 16.22
N LEU A 445 11.72 3.37 15.17
CA LEU A 445 10.56 4.28 15.17
C LEU A 445 9.33 3.56 15.71
N THR A 446 9.05 2.38 15.14
CA THR A 446 7.90 1.56 15.51
C THR A 446 8.16 0.09 15.25
N ALA A 447 7.65 -0.75 16.15
CA ALA A 447 7.45 -2.17 15.91
C ALA A 447 6.01 -2.49 16.30
N ALA A 448 5.21 -3.01 15.37
CA ALA A 448 3.79 -3.22 15.63
C ALA A 448 3.22 -4.51 15.01
N LEU A 449 2.18 -5.01 15.66
CA LEU A 449 1.26 -6.00 15.13
C LEU A 449 -0.02 -5.26 14.75
N TYR A 450 -0.23 -4.99 13.46
CA TYR A 450 -1.43 -4.32 12.99
C TYR A 450 -2.41 -5.36 12.46
N GLY A 451 -3.53 -5.57 13.16
CA GLY A 451 -4.53 -6.59 12.84
C GLY A 451 -5.80 -5.98 12.27
N ARG A 452 -6.31 -6.57 11.18
CA ARG A 452 -7.60 -6.19 10.59
C ARG A 452 -8.65 -7.24 10.88
N TRP A 453 -9.74 -6.83 11.55
CA TRP A 453 -10.88 -7.71 11.83
C TRP A 453 -12.02 -7.38 10.88
N TYR A 454 -11.90 -7.81 9.63
CA TYR A 454 -12.78 -7.41 8.54
C TYR A 454 -14.27 -7.69 8.81
N GLU A 455 -14.61 -8.75 9.55
CA GLU A 455 -15.99 -9.09 9.90
C GLU A 455 -16.64 -8.09 10.90
N LYS A 456 -15.86 -7.15 11.44
CA LYS A 456 -16.31 -6.09 12.36
C LYS A 456 -16.27 -4.68 11.76
N ASP A 457 -15.90 -4.55 10.49
CA ASP A 457 -15.85 -3.26 9.79
C ASP A 457 -17.22 -2.56 9.74
#